data_AF-A0A522VY42-F1
#
_entry.id   AF-A0A522VY42-F1
#
_cell.length_a   1.000
_cell.length_b   1.000
_cell.length_c   1.000
_cell.angle_alpha   90.00
_cell.angle_beta   90.00
_cell.angle_gamma   90.00
#
_symmetry.space_group_name_H-M   'P 1'
#
loop_
_entity.id
_entity.type
_entity.pdbx_description
1 polymer ?
#
loop_
_entity_poly.entity_id
_entity_poly.type
_entity_poly.pdbx_seq_one_letter_code
_entity_poly.pdbx_strand_id
1 'polypeptide(L)'
;MPQNALKIKDHIDLFNDPEYLEIFKRKRAEFEDMPSDEEVAKQAAFLNTMEYREKNFAREALVINPAKACQPVGAAYCAAGFEGTLAFTHGSLGCAAYFRSHLSRHFKEPSAMVCSAMTEDAAVFGGLTNMVEGLANAYALYKPKMIAVHTSCIAEVIGDDLNSFIIQSRDKGSIPADFPIAFAHTPSFVGSHIVGYDNMMKSILSSFWEGKERKAGNGINIIGGFDGYGVA
;
A
#
# COMPACT_ATOMS: atom_id res chain seq x y z
N MET A 1 -17.87 -10.47 37.37
CA MET A 1 -19.34 -10.50 37.09
C MET A 1 -19.46 -10.89 35.63
N PRO A 2 -20.16 -12.00 35.31
CA PRO A 2 -20.38 -12.39 33.93
C PRO A 2 -20.97 -11.25 33.10
N GLN A 3 -20.84 -11.34 31.77
CA GLN A 3 -21.38 -10.35 30.84
C GLN A 3 -22.80 -9.93 31.23
N ASN A 4 -23.07 -8.63 31.20
CA ASN A 4 -24.33 -8.05 31.62
C ASN A 4 -24.86 -7.09 30.54
N ALA A 5 -26.09 -7.31 30.08
CA ALA A 5 -26.71 -6.46 29.06
C ALA A 5 -26.88 -4.99 29.49
N LEU A 6 -26.95 -4.71 30.79
CA LEU A 6 -27.03 -3.36 31.36
C LEU A 6 -25.66 -2.68 31.48
N LYS A 7 -24.56 -3.45 31.42
CA LYS A 7 -23.19 -2.95 31.45
C LYS A 7 -22.29 -3.90 30.67
N ILE A 8 -22.28 -3.72 29.35
CA ILE A 8 -21.48 -4.54 28.45
C ILE A 8 -20.01 -4.30 28.74
N LYS A 9 -19.28 -5.39 28.99
CA LYS A 9 -17.82 -5.40 29.01
C LYS A 9 -17.32 -5.76 27.62
N ASP A 10 -16.48 -4.91 27.05
CA ASP A 10 -15.75 -5.24 25.82
C ASP A 10 -14.50 -6.08 26.14
N HIS A 11 -13.67 -6.34 25.13
CA HIS A 11 -12.48 -7.17 25.26
C HIS A 11 -11.44 -6.62 26.25
N ILE A 12 -11.45 -5.33 26.60
CA ILE A 12 -10.52 -4.74 27.57
C ILE A 12 -10.90 -5.19 28.97
N ASP A 13 -12.18 -5.13 29.31
CA ASP A 13 -12.67 -5.40 30.67
C ASP A 13 -13.07 -6.87 30.89
N LEU A 14 -13.64 -7.51 29.87
CA LEU A 14 -14.19 -8.87 29.97
C LEU A 14 -13.13 -9.89 30.36
N PHE A 15 -11.94 -9.78 29.79
CA PHE A 15 -10.86 -10.75 30.00
C PHE A 15 -10.14 -10.62 31.35
N ASN A 16 -10.51 -9.62 32.15
CA ASN A 16 -10.06 -9.48 33.54
C ASN A 16 -10.97 -10.19 34.54
N ASP A 17 -12.12 -10.73 34.11
CA ASP A 17 -12.99 -11.49 35.00
C ASP A 17 -12.33 -12.82 35.44
N PRO A 18 -12.57 -13.27 36.69
CA PRO A 18 -11.89 -14.44 37.26
C PRO A 18 -12.01 -15.71 36.42
N GLU A 19 -13.16 -15.93 35.77
CA GLU A 19 -13.40 -17.09 34.91
C GLU A 19 -12.48 -17.10 33.68
N TYR A 20 -12.21 -15.95 33.07
CA TYR A 20 -11.31 -15.84 31.91
C TYR A 20 -9.85 -15.94 32.33
N LEU A 21 -9.47 -15.32 33.44
CA LEU A 21 -8.13 -15.44 34.01
C LEU A 21 -7.78 -16.90 34.32
N GLU A 22 -8.73 -17.67 34.86
CA GLU A 22 -8.53 -19.10 35.11
C GLU A 22 -8.38 -19.90 33.81
N ILE A 23 -9.20 -19.59 32.79
CA ILE A 23 -9.06 -20.20 31.46
C ILE A 23 -7.67 -19.91 30.87
N PHE A 24 -7.17 -18.67 30.96
CA PHE A 24 -5.84 -18.32 30.44
C PHE A 24 -4.71 -18.99 31.21
N LYS A 25 -4.82 -19.06 32.54
CA LYS A 25 -3.84 -19.79 33.38
C LYS A 25 -3.78 -21.26 32.98
N ARG A 26 -4.94 -21.91 32.86
CA ARG A 26 -5.02 -23.31 32.45
C ARG A 26 -4.47 -23.49 31.03
N LYS A 27 -4.86 -22.62 30.10
CA LYS A 27 -4.37 -22.67 28.71
C LYS A 27 -2.84 -22.62 28.68
N ARG A 28 -2.26 -21.67 29.41
CA ARG A 28 -0.81 -21.49 29.52
C ARG A 28 -0.12 -22.69 30.15
N ALA A 29 -0.66 -23.19 31.26
CA ALA A 29 -0.06 -24.29 32.01
C ALA A 29 -0.15 -25.64 31.29
N GLU A 30 -1.24 -25.90 30.56
CA GLU A 30 -1.53 -27.22 30.01
C GLU A 30 -1.19 -27.35 28.51
N PHE A 31 -1.20 -26.25 27.74
CA PHE A 31 -1.20 -26.34 26.26
C PHE A 31 -0.25 -25.41 25.51
N GLU A 32 0.36 -24.40 26.15
CA GLU A 32 1.15 -23.39 25.41
C GLU A 32 2.67 -23.63 25.38
N ASP A 33 3.20 -24.50 26.25
CA ASP A 33 4.65 -24.75 26.39
C ASP A 33 5.49 -23.45 26.41
N MET A 34 4.98 -22.44 27.11
CA MET A 34 5.64 -21.14 27.19
C MET A 34 6.88 -21.20 28.08
N PRO A 35 7.93 -20.39 27.80
CA PRO A 35 8.99 -20.15 28.75
C PRO A 35 8.44 -19.68 30.11
N SER A 36 9.15 -20.03 31.19
CA SER A 36 8.75 -19.60 32.54
C SER A 36 8.78 -18.08 32.67
N ASP A 37 8.03 -17.55 33.63
CA ASP A 37 8.02 -16.10 33.91
C ASP A 37 9.42 -15.57 34.25
N GLU A 38 10.26 -16.38 34.90
CA GLU A 38 11.65 -16.02 35.20
C GLU A 38 12.50 -15.89 33.93
N GLU A 39 12.37 -16.83 33.00
CA GLU A 39 13.10 -16.78 31.72
C GLU A 39 12.65 -15.60 30.86
N VAL A 40 11.34 -15.33 30.79
CA VAL A 40 10.80 -14.15 30.09
C VAL A 40 11.34 -12.86 30.71
N ALA A 41 11.33 -12.75 32.05
CA ALA A 41 11.86 -11.57 32.75
C ALA A 41 13.36 -11.39 32.51
N LYS A 42 14.13 -12.48 32.51
CA LYS A 42 15.56 -12.47 32.20
C LYS A 42 15.84 -11.98 30.79
N GLN A 43 15.09 -12.47 29.79
CA GLN A 43 15.23 -11.99 28.41
C GLN A 43 14.84 -10.52 28.29
N ALA A 44 13.73 -10.10 28.90
CA ALA A 44 13.32 -8.70 28.90
C ALA A 44 14.38 -7.77 29.51
N ALA A 45 15.03 -8.20 30.60
CA ALA A 45 16.15 -7.45 31.18
C ALA A 45 17.35 -7.40 30.21
N PHE A 46 17.69 -8.51 29.56
CA PHE A 46 18.77 -8.57 28.57
C PHE A 46 18.55 -7.65 27.38
N LEU A 47 17.31 -7.59 26.84
CA LEU A 47 16.96 -6.71 25.72
C LEU A 47 17.21 -5.22 26.01
N ASN A 48 17.28 -4.82 27.29
CA ASN A 48 17.55 -3.44 27.73
C ASN A 48 19.03 -3.16 28.02
N THR A 49 19.94 -4.10 27.72
CA THR A 49 21.38 -3.94 27.97
C THR A 49 22.12 -3.29 26.80
N MET A 50 23.32 -2.75 27.06
CA MET A 50 24.23 -2.28 26.00
C MET A 50 24.76 -3.42 25.14
N GLU A 51 24.97 -4.60 25.72
CA GLU A 51 25.38 -5.80 24.97
C GLU A 51 24.34 -6.15 23.91
N TYR A 52 23.05 -6.20 24.29
CA TYR A 52 22.00 -6.47 23.31
C TYR A 52 21.90 -5.37 22.26
N ARG A 53 22.06 -4.11 22.65
CA ARG A 53 22.11 -3.00 21.70
C ARG A 53 23.19 -3.22 20.64
N GLU A 54 24.41 -3.58 21.03
CA GLU A 54 25.49 -3.85 20.07
C GLU A 54 25.10 -4.96 19.08
N LYS A 55 24.54 -6.07 19.57
CA LYS A 55 24.02 -7.16 18.72
C LYS A 55 22.90 -6.70 17.79
N ASN A 56 21.99 -5.87 18.29
CA ASN A 56 20.85 -5.33 17.55
C ASN A 56 21.30 -4.41 16.41
N PHE A 57 22.31 -3.57 16.65
CA PHE A 57 22.88 -2.66 15.64
C PHE A 57 23.84 -3.36 14.68
N ALA A 58 24.38 -4.53 15.05
CA ALA A 58 25.20 -5.36 14.17
C ALA A 58 24.38 -6.21 13.17
N ARG A 59 23.06 -6.04 13.10
CA ARG A 59 22.21 -6.76 12.12
C ARG A 59 22.46 -6.27 10.70
N GLU A 60 22.60 -7.22 9.77
CA GLU A 60 22.80 -6.91 8.35
C GLU A 60 21.61 -7.30 7.45
N ALA A 61 20.77 -8.24 7.88
CA ALA A 61 19.69 -8.80 7.04
C ALA A 61 18.28 -8.67 7.65
N LEU A 62 18.14 -8.97 8.95
CA LEU A 62 16.84 -8.95 9.62
C LEU A 62 16.40 -7.52 9.92
N VAL A 63 15.24 -7.13 9.40
CA VAL A 63 14.58 -5.86 9.71
C VAL A 63 13.38 -6.12 10.61
N ILE A 64 13.26 -5.38 11.72
CA ILE A 64 12.16 -5.50 12.69
C ILE A 64 11.55 -4.11 12.86
N ASN A 65 10.22 -4.01 12.79
CA ASN A 65 9.45 -2.77 12.94
C ASN A 65 9.96 -1.61 12.05
N PRO A 66 10.04 -1.79 10.72
CA PRO A 66 10.53 -0.73 9.82
C PRO A 66 9.59 0.49 9.82
N ALA A 67 10.18 1.68 9.92
CA ALA A 67 9.45 2.95 9.79
C ALA A 67 9.37 3.41 8.32
N LYS A 68 8.94 2.53 7.42
CA LYS A 68 8.71 2.84 6.00
C LYS A 68 7.66 1.93 5.38
N ALA A 69 6.91 2.46 4.41
CA ALA A 69 6.11 1.65 3.48
C ALA A 69 6.79 1.53 2.10
N CYS A 70 6.27 0.65 1.24
CA CYS A 70 6.77 0.45 -0.13
C CYS A 70 6.27 1.53 -1.11
N GLN A 71 6.89 1.65 -2.29
CA GLN A 71 6.58 2.70 -3.27
C GLN A 71 5.09 2.88 -3.61
N PRO A 72 4.32 1.81 -3.91
CA PRO A 72 2.99 1.96 -4.49
C PRO A 72 1.98 2.74 -3.64
N VAL A 73 2.10 2.72 -2.29
CA VAL A 73 1.20 3.53 -1.44
C VAL A 73 1.44 5.04 -1.65
N GLY A 74 2.69 5.44 -1.90
CA GLY A 74 3.02 6.82 -2.21
C GLY A 74 2.56 7.24 -3.60
N ALA A 75 2.63 6.32 -4.57
CA ALA A 75 2.07 6.55 -5.91
C ALA A 75 0.55 6.70 -5.88
N ALA A 76 -0.15 5.84 -5.13
CA ALA A 76 -1.59 5.96 -4.92
C ALA A 76 -1.97 7.27 -4.21
N TYR A 77 -1.22 7.67 -3.18
CA TYR A 77 -1.41 8.96 -2.50
C TYR A 77 -1.20 10.15 -3.44
N CYS A 78 -0.14 10.13 -4.25
CA CYS A 78 0.11 11.15 -5.27
C CYS A 78 -1.04 11.27 -6.27
N ALA A 79 -1.54 10.13 -6.77
CA ALA A 79 -2.63 10.09 -7.75
C ALA A 79 -3.94 10.68 -7.19
N ALA A 80 -4.23 10.46 -5.90
CA ALA A 80 -5.44 10.97 -5.26
C ALA A 80 -5.52 12.51 -5.25
N GLY A 81 -4.38 13.21 -5.28
CA GLY A 81 -4.32 14.67 -5.29
C GLY A 81 -4.69 15.34 -6.63
N PHE A 82 -5.02 14.57 -7.67
CA PHE A 82 -5.39 15.10 -8.99
C PHE A 82 -6.89 14.96 -9.26
N GLU A 83 -7.50 16.02 -9.81
CA GLU A 83 -8.95 16.10 -10.01
C GLU A 83 -9.51 14.91 -10.80
N GLY A 84 -10.47 14.19 -10.22
CA GLY A 84 -11.15 13.08 -10.88
C GLY A 84 -10.23 11.93 -11.28
N THR A 85 -9.09 11.77 -10.60
CA THR A 85 -8.09 10.74 -10.93
C THR A 85 -8.34 9.46 -10.16
N LEU A 86 -8.31 8.33 -10.86
CA LEU A 86 -8.39 7.01 -10.24
C LEU A 86 -7.00 6.37 -10.20
N ALA A 87 -6.52 6.07 -9.00
CA ALA A 87 -5.32 5.28 -8.80
C ALA A 87 -5.58 3.82 -9.23
N PHE A 88 -4.69 3.28 -10.06
CA PHE A 88 -4.79 1.93 -10.61
C PHE A 88 -3.50 1.15 -10.31
N THR A 89 -3.60 0.12 -9.48
CA THR A 89 -2.49 -0.78 -9.16
C THR A 89 -2.43 -1.92 -10.17
N HIS A 90 -1.49 -1.87 -11.12
CA HIS A 90 -1.17 -3.01 -11.97
C HIS A 90 -0.39 -4.07 -11.18
N GLY A 91 -0.99 -5.25 -11.00
CA GLY A 91 -0.41 -6.33 -10.21
C GLY A 91 -1.39 -7.03 -9.27
N SER A 92 -0.90 -7.45 -8.10
CA SER A 92 -1.68 -8.27 -7.17
C SER A 92 -2.72 -7.47 -6.37
N LEU A 93 -3.94 -8.01 -6.28
CA LEU A 93 -5.07 -7.40 -5.58
C LEU A 93 -4.79 -7.08 -4.10
N GLY A 94 -4.02 -7.94 -3.42
CA GLY A 94 -3.68 -7.77 -2.00
C GLY A 94 -2.96 -6.45 -1.72
N CYS A 95 -2.15 -5.95 -2.66
CA CYS A 95 -1.46 -4.67 -2.54
C CYS A 95 -2.47 -3.51 -2.45
N ALA A 96 -3.40 -3.43 -3.41
CA ALA A 96 -4.42 -2.38 -3.43
C ALA A 96 -5.28 -2.40 -2.17
N ALA A 97 -5.65 -3.58 -1.66
CA ALA A 97 -6.41 -3.71 -0.41
C ALA A 97 -5.64 -3.13 0.80
N TYR A 98 -4.33 -3.41 0.90
CA TYR A 98 -3.48 -2.87 1.96
C TYR A 98 -3.32 -1.35 1.87
N PHE A 99 -3.09 -0.80 0.68
CA PHE A 99 -2.91 0.65 0.51
C PHE A 99 -4.17 1.41 0.90
N ARG A 100 -5.35 0.95 0.43
CA ARG A 100 -6.64 1.51 0.83
C ARG A 100 -6.82 1.49 2.34
N SER A 101 -6.62 0.32 2.94
CA SER A 101 -6.78 0.15 4.39
C SER A 101 -5.81 1.03 5.18
N HIS A 102 -4.57 1.17 4.72
CA HIS A 102 -3.54 1.97 5.37
C HIS A 102 -3.91 3.45 5.38
N LEU A 103 -4.25 3.99 4.20
CA LEU A 103 -4.67 5.40 4.05
C LEU A 103 -5.99 5.67 4.79
N SER A 104 -7.00 4.80 4.64
CA SER A 104 -8.28 4.97 5.35
C SER A 104 -8.15 4.88 6.87
N ARG A 105 -7.26 4.03 7.40
CA ARG A 105 -7.02 3.97 8.87
C ARG A 105 -6.40 5.25 9.40
N HIS A 106 -5.56 5.92 8.61
CA HIS A 106 -4.92 7.18 8.97
C HIS A 106 -5.91 8.35 8.88
N PHE A 107 -6.51 8.55 7.70
CA PHE A 107 -7.38 9.72 7.42
C PHE A 107 -8.81 9.57 7.92
N LYS A 108 -9.26 8.35 8.24
CA LYS A 108 -10.67 8.01 8.51
C LYS A 108 -11.62 8.24 7.33
N GLU A 109 -11.07 8.36 6.14
CA GLU A 109 -11.79 8.61 4.89
C GLU A 109 -11.70 7.44 3.90
N PRO A 110 -12.60 7.34 2.91
CA PRO A 110 -12.48 6.39 1.82
C PRO A 110 -11.21 6.65 0.99
N SER A 111 -10.40 5.61 0.77
CA SER A 111 -9.31 5.65 -0.20
C SER A 111 -9.71 4.83 -1.43
N ALA A 112 -9.99 5.52 -2.54
CA ALA A 112 -10.44 4.91 -3.79
C ALA A 112 -9.26 4.53 -4.68
N MET A 113 -9.15 3.24 -5.01
CA MET A 113 -8.22 2.72 -6.01
C MET A 113 -8.68 1.36 -6.50
N VAL A 114 -8.24 0.98 -7.70
CA VAL A 114 -8.55 -0.30 -8.35
C VAL A 114 -7.28 -1.09 -8.64
N CYS A 115 -7.43 -2.34 -9.07
CA CYS A 115 -6.32 -3.23 -9.37
C CYS A 115 -6.58 -4.04 -10.65
N SER A 116 -5.53 -4.35 -11.40
CA SER A 116 -5.63 -5.28 -12.54
C SER A 116 -5.79 -6.75 -12.12
N ALA A 117 -5.59 -7.07 -10.84
CA ALA A 117 -5.81 -8.37 -10.22
C ALA A 117 -5.06 -9.52 -10.92
N MET A 118 -3.75 -9.33 -11.14
CA MET A 118 -2.88 -10.37 -11.68
C MET A 118 -2.81 -11.58 -10.74
N THR A 119 -2.96 -12.76 -11.33
CA THR A 119 -2.84 -14.08 -10.70
C THR A 119 -1.56 -14.79 -11.17
N GLU A 120 -1.36 -16.04 -10.76
CA GLU A 120 -0.12 -16.79 -11.02
C GLU A 120 0.13 -17.06 -12.52
N ASP A 121 -0.93 -17.21 -13.32
CA ASP A 121 -0.86 -17.33 -14.78
C ASP A 121 -0.15 -16.15 -15.47
N ALA A 122 -0.27 -14.94 -14.90
CA ALA A 122 0.43 -13.76 -15.40
C ALA A 122 1.97 -13.89 -15.27
N ALA A 123 2.48 -14.78 -14.41
CA ALA A 123 3.91 -15.07 -14.36
C ALA A 123 4.43 -15.77 -15.64
N VAL A 124 3.54 -16.45 -16.38
CA VAL A 124 3.88 -17.12 -17.64
C VAL A 124 3.55 -16.24 -18.84
N PHE A 125 2.40 -15.55 -18.81
CA PHE A 125 1.85 -14.87 -19.99
C PHE A 125 1.96 -13.33 -19.94
N GLY A 126 2.44 -12.78 -18.82
CA GLY A 126 2.42 -11.33 -18.58
C GLY A 126 1.02 -10.81 -18.22
N GLY A 127 0.95 -9.57 -17.74
CA GLY A 127 -0.28 -8.94 -17.26
C GLY A 127 -1.10 -8.20 -18.31
N LEU A 128 -0.90 -8.43 -19.61
CA LEU A 128 -1.52 -7.64 -20.68
C LEU A 128 -3.05 -7.69 -20.61
N THR A 129 -3.62 -8.90 -20.53
CA THR A 129 -5.09 -9.08 -20.48
C THR A 129 -5.67 -8.39 -19.24
N ASN A 130 -4.98 -8.49 -18.10
CA ASN A 130 -5.36 -7.80 -16.87
C ASN A 130 -5.41 -6.28 -17.04
N MET A 131 -4.44 -5.68 -17.75
CA MET A 131 -4.45 -4.24 -18.04
C MET A 131 -5.61 -3.86 -18.95
N VAL A 132 -5.80 -4.61 -20.05
CA VAL A 132 -6.86 -4.36 -21.04
C VAL A 132 -8.24 -4.39 -20.41
N GLU A 133 -8.55 -5.45 -19.66
CA GLU A 133 -9.85 -5.61 -18.99
C GLU A 133 -9.99 -4.67 -17.79
N GLY A 134 -8.92 -4.53 -17.01
CA GLY A 134 -8.90 -3.66 -15.83
C GLY A 134 -9.17 -2.21 -16.20
N LEU A 135 -8.53 -1.67 -17.24
CA LEU A 135 -8.76 -0.30 -17.70
C LEU A 135 -10.18 -0.11 -18.23
N ALA A 136 -10.70 -1.07 -19.00
CA ALA A 136 -12.08 -1.02 -19.50
C ALA A 136 -13.10 -0.95 -18.35
N ASN A 137 -12.95 -1.84 -17.36
CA ASN A 137 -13.82 -1.90 -16.20
C ASN A 137 -13.69 -0.65 -15.33
N ALA A 138 -12.46 -0.18 -15.09
CA ALA A 138 -12.19 1.01 -14.29
C ALA A 138 -12.83 2.25 -14.92
N TYR A 139 -12.67 2.43 -16.23
CA TYR A 139 -13.24 3.54 -16.99
C TYR A 139 -14.78 3.49 -16.97
N ALA A 140 -15.37 2.35 -17.28
CA ALA A 140 -16.82 2.20 -17.38
C ALA A 140 -17.55 2.39 -16.04
N LEU A 141 -16.99 1.85 -14.95
CA LEU A 141 -17.63 1.83 -13.64
C LEU A 141 -17.44 3.14 -12.87
N TYR A 142 -16.21 3.66 -12.83
CA TYR A 142 -15.86 4.80 -11.97
C TYR A 142 -15.85 6.13 -12.69
N LYS A 143 -15.88 6.13 -14.03
CA LYS A 143 -15.91 7.33 -14.89
C LYS A 143 -14.86 8.39 -14.49
N PRO A 144 -13.58 8.02 -14.29
CA PRO A 144 -12.55 8.99 -13.92
C PRO A 144 -12.24 9.94 -15.08
N LYS A 145 -11.67 11.11 -14.77
CA LYS A 145 -11.09 12.05 -15.74
C LYS A 145 -9.68 11.63 -16.19
N MET A 146 -8.96 10.90 -15.33
CA MET A 146 -7.63 10.35 -15.60
C MET A 146 -7.45 9.04 -14.82
N ILE A 147 -6.70 8.09 -15.37
CA ILE A 147 -6.21 6.92 -14.62
C ILE A 147 -4.71 7.05 -14.39
N ALA A 148 -4.26 6.85 -13.15
CA ALA A 148 -2.85 6.86 -12.78
C ALA A 148 -2.38 5.44 -12.42
N VAL A 149 -1.67 4.81 -13.35
CA VAL A 149 -1.23 3.41 -13.27
C VAL A 149 0.12 3.32 -12.54
N HIS A 150 0.18 2.55 -11.47
CA HIS A 150 1.43 2.20 -10.79
C HIS A 150 1.50 0.69 -10.60
N THR A 151 2.66 0.15 -10.25
CA THR A 151 2.89 -1.30 -10.22
C THR A 151 3.07 -1.84 -8.82
N SER A 152 2.55 -3.04 -8.57
CA SER A 152 3.03 -3.85 -7.44
C SER A 152 4.32 -4.59 -7.81
N CYS A 153 5.01 -5.16 -6.82
CA CYS A 153 6.28 -5.85 -7.06
C CYS A 153 6.17 -7.06 -8.00
N ILE A 154 5.03 -7.74 -8.11
CA ILE A 154 4.91 -8.89 -9.02
C ILE A 154 5.03 -8.47 -10.49
N ALA A 155 4.38 -7.36 -10.87
CA ALA A 155 4.42 -6.83 -12.23
C ALA A 155 5.83 -6.38 -12.62
N GLU A 156 6.56 -5.82 -11.64
CA GLU A 156 7.96 -5.40 -11.81
C GLU A 156 8.91 -6.59 -12.00
N VAL A 157 8.72 -7.67 -11.24
CA VAL A 157 9.56 -8.88 -11.35
C VAL A 157 9.28 -9.62 -12.65
N ILE A 158 8.02 -9.70 -13.08
CA ILE A 158 7.63 -10.26 -14.39
C ILE A 158 8.20 -9.41 -15.53
N GLY A 159 8.27 -8.09 -15.33
CA GLY A 159 8.80 -7.16 -16.33
C GLY A 159 7.74 -6.68 -17.32
N ASP A 160 6.50 -6.49 -16.86
CA ASP A 160 5.42 -5.98 -17.70
C ASP A 160 5.73 -4.56 -18.21
N ASP A 161 5.70 -4.38 -19.53
CA ASP A 161 5.84 -3.06 -20.17
C ASP A 161 4.52 -2.29 -20.13
N LEU A 162 4.39 -1.39 -19.15
CA LEU A 162 3.18 -0.58 -18.95
C LEU A 162 2.83 0.26 -20.18
N ASN A 163 3.84 0.85 -20.83
CA ASN A 163 3.61 1.72 -21.98
C ASN A 163 2.99 0.93 -23.14
N SER A 164 3.60 -0.21 -23.47
CA SER A 164 3.09 -1.12 -24.50
C SER A 164 1.69 -1.63 -24.16
N PHE A 165 1.44 -2.01 -22.90
CA PHE A 165 0.13 -2.52 -22.49
C PHE A 165 -0.97 -1.44 -22.56
N ILE A 166 -0.66 -0.19 -22.19
CA ILE A 166 -1.60 0.93 -22.29
C ILE A 166 -1.92 1.24 -23.77
N ILE A 167 -0.91 1.25 -24.65
CA ILE A 167 -1.11 1.43 -26.10
C ILE A 167 -2.03 0.33 -26.64
N GLN A 168 -1.73 -0.94 -26.35
CA GLN A 168 -2.55 -2.06 -26.78
C GLN A 168 -3.97 -2.02 -26.19
N SER A 169 -4.14 -1.49 -24.99
CA SER A 169 -5.46 -1.30 -24.38
C SER A 169 -6.28 -0.25 -25.14
N ARG A 170 -5.64 0.82 -25.64
CA ARG A 170 -6.29 1.79 -26.53
C ARG A 170 -6.65 1.16 -27.87
N ASP A 171 -5.73 0.40 -28.48
CA ASP A 171 -5.95 -0.26 -29.77
C ASP A 171 -7.10 -1.26 -29.72
N LYS A 172 -7.30 -1.93 -28.57
CA LYS A 172 -8.41 -2.85 -28.31
C LYS A 172 -9.71 -2.14 -27.91
N GLY A 173 -9.71 -0.82 -27.78
CA GLY A 173 -10.90 -0.03 -27.42
C GLY A 173 -11.31 -0.11 -25.95
N SER A 174 -10.44 -0.55 -25.04
CA SER A 174 -10.73 -0.58 -23.60
C SER A 174 -10.98 0.81 -23.03
N ILE A 175 -10.32 1.82 -23.60
CA ILE A 175 -10.41 3.23 -23.22
C ILE A 175 -10.38 4.10 -24.47
N PRO A 176 -10.94 5.32 -24.44
CA PRO A 176 -10.77 6.28 -25.53
C PRO A 176 -9.30 6.57 -25.83
N ALA A 177 -8.97 6.80 -27.09
CA ALA A 177 -7.59 7.02 -27.54
C ALA A 177 -6.94 8.26 -26.89
N ASP A 178 -7.74 9.29 -26.66
CA ASP A 178 -7.36 10.57 -26.04
C ASP A 178 -7.54 10.58 -24.51
N PHE A 179 -7.98 9.47 -23.91
CA PHE A 179 -8.16 9.40 -22.46
C PHE A 179 -6.82 9.51 -21.71
N PRO A 180 -6.68 10.44 -20.75
CA PRO A 180 -5.44 10.65 -20.01
C PRO A 180 -5.08 9.44 -19.15
N ILE A 181 -3.90 8.89 -19.40
CA ILE A 181 -3.27 7.88 -18.53
C ILE A 181 -1.84 8.30 -18.24
N ALA A 182 -1.54 8.47 -16.96
CA ALA A 182 -0.17 8.53 -16.45
C ALA A 182 0.22 7.13 -15.95
N PHE A 183 1.47 6.74 -16.13
CA PHE A 183 1.97 5.46 -15.61
C PHE A 183 3.39 5.56 -15.03
N ALA A 184 3.67 4.84 -13.95
CA ALA A 184 4.99 4.79 -13.35
C ALA A 184 5.32 3.38 -12.84
N HIS A 185 6.56 2.96 -13.07
CA HIS A 185 7.14 1.79 -12.42
C HIS A 185 7.45 2.13 -10.96
N THR A 186 6.89 1.35 -10.02
CA THR A 186 6.98 1.60 -8.58
C THR A 186 7.44 0.36 -7.81
N PRO A 187 8.65 -0.16 -8.08
CA PRO A 187 9.14 -1.39 -7.46
C PRO A 187 9.29 -1.27 -5.95
N SER A 188 8.52 -2.07 -5.22
CA SER A 188 8.52 -2.09 -3.74
C SER A 188 9.89 -2.40 -3.12
N PHE A 189 10.79 -3.05 -3.88
CA PHE A 189 12.13 -3.42 -3.46
C PHE A 189 13.18 -2.30 -3.67
N VAL A 190 12.78 -1.13 -4.18
CA VAL A 190 13.65 0.05 -4.31
C VAL A 190 13.11 1.17 -3.41
N GLY A 191 13.95 1.76 -2.56
CA GLY A 191 13.58 2.92 -1.74
C GLY A 191 12.40 2.66 -0.79
N SER A 192 11.37 3.51 -0.89
CA SER A 192 10.16 3.49 -0.05
C SER A 192 9.02 4.29 -0.70
N HIS A 193 7.87 4.40 -0.03
CA HIS A 193 6.70 5.18 -0.45
C HIS A 193 7.00 6.59 -0.99
N ILE A 194 7.95 7.35 -0.44
CA ILE A 194 8.30 8.68 -0.97
C ILE A 194 8.88 8.62 -2.39
N VAL A 195 9.59 7.55 -2.74
CA VAL A 195 10.10 7.34 -4.10
C VAL A 195 8.95 7.01 -5.06
N GLY A 196 7.96 6.25 -4.59
CA GLY A 196 6.75 5.99 -5.37
C GLY A 196 5.92 7.24 -5.62
N TYR A 197 5.85 8.15 -4.64
CA TYR A 197 5.24 9.47 -4.83
C TYR A 197 5.95 10.25 -5.92
N ASP A 198 7.28 10.35 -5.86
CA ASP A 198 8.08 11.08 -6.86
C ASP A 198 7.93 10.49 -8.27
N ASN A 199 8.03 9.16 -8.39
CA ASN A 199 7.83 8.46 -9.66
C ASN A 199 6.45 8.75 -10.28
N MET A 200 5.39 8.73 -9.47
CA MET A 200 4.04 9.02 -9.93
C MET A 200 3.86 10.51 -10.28
N MET A 201 4.34 11.42 -9.44
CA MET A 201 4.28 12.87 -9.69
C MET A 201 4.97 13.21 -11.01
N LYS A 202 6.20 12.71 -11.20
CA LYS A 202 6.93 12.86 -12.46
C LYS A 202 6.13 12.35 -13.65
N SER A 203 5.52 11.18 -13.53
CA SER A 203 4.72 10.59 -14.62
C SER A 203 3.52 11.46 -14.99
N ILE A 204 2.74 11.90 -13.99
CA ILE A 204 1.58 12.75 -14.22
C ILE A 204 1.99 14.06 -14.89
N LEU A 205 3.02 14.75 -14.37
CA LEU A 205 3.53 15.97 -15.00
C LEU A 205 4.02 15.73 -16.43
N SER A 206 4.76 14.63 -16.65
CA SER A 206 5.27 14.28 -17.98
C SER A 206 4.14 14.03 -18.98
N SER A 207 3.08 13.33 -18.58
CA SER A 207 1.92 13.06 -19.46
C SER A 207 1.23 14.33 -19.98
N PHE A 208 1.35 15.45 -19.26
CA PHE A 208 0.77 16.72 -19.69
C PHE A 208 1.77 17.66 -20.36
N TRP A 209 3.07 17.48 -20.13
CA TRP A 209 4.12 18.42 -20.55
C TRP A 209 5.00 17.91 -21.68
N GLU A 210 5.06 16.60 -21.90
CA GLU A 210 5.89 16.00 -22.96
C GLU A 210 5.54 16.57 -24.34
N GLY A 211 6.57 16.92 -25.12
CA GLY A 211 6.44 17.53 -26.44
C GLY A 211 5.91 18.97 -26.45
N LYS A 212 5.65 19.60 -25.31
CA LYS A 212 5.17 20.99 -25.23
C LYS A 212 6.30 21.97 -24.96
N GLU A 213 6.26 23.10 -25.63
CA GLU A 213 7.17 24.22 -25.36
C GLU A 213 6.76 24.94 -24.06
N ARG A 214 7.74 25.24 -23.20
CA ARG A 214 7.51 26.00 -21.98
C ARG A 214 7.10 27.44 -22.32
N LYS A 215 5.87 27.81 -21.92
CA LYS A 215 5.44 29.21 -21.89
C LYS A 215 5.63 29.76 -20.47
N ALA A 216 6.43 30.81 -20.34
CA ALA A 216 6.65 31.43 -19.03
C ALA A 216 5.33 32.04 -18.52
N GLY A 217 4.98 31.69 -17.28
CA GLY A 217 3.89 32.31 -16.54
C GLY A 217 4.40 32.91 -15.24
N ASN A 218 3.51 33.59 -14.51
CA ASN A 218 3.82 34.23 -13.22
C ASN A 218 3.55 33.30 -12.01
N GLY A 219 3.17 32.04 -12.25
CA GLY A 219 2.85 31.07 -11.21
C GLY A 219 4.09 30.34 -10.68
N ILE A 220 4.00 29.88 -9.43
CA ILE A 220 4.98 29.00 -8.79
C ILE A 220 4.29 27.67 -8.51
N ASN A 221 4.84 26.57 -9.02
CA ASN A 221 4.36 25.23 -8.71
C ASN A 221 4.89 24.79 -7.35
N ILE A 222 4.02 24.25 -6.50
CA ILE A 222 4.37 23.72 -5.17
C ILE A 222 4.00 22.24 -5.17
N ILE A 223 4.94 21.38 -4.79
CA ILE A 223 4.72 19.94 -4.63
C ILE A 223 4.69 19.63 -3.13
N GLY A 224 3.55 19.18 -2.63
CA GLY A 224 3.34 18.93 -1.19
C GLY A 224 4.05 17.68 -0.64
N GLY A 225 4.44 16.75 -1.52
CA GLY A 225 5.06 15.49 -1.11
C GLY A 225 4.07 14.51 -0.49
N PHE A 226 4.60 13.46 0.14
CA PHE A 226 3.80 12.49 0.89
C PHE A 226 3.65 12.97 2.33
N ASP A 227 2.46 13.43 2.71
CA ASP A 227 2.21 14.09 3.99
C ASP A 227 1.01 13.46 4.73
N GLY A 228 1.24 13.02 5.97
CA GLY A 228 0.17 12.54 6.84
C GLY A 228 -0.81 13.64 7.28
N TYR A 229 -0.43 14.90 7.18
CA TYR A 229 -1.32 16.04 7.42
C TYR A 229 -1.95 16.59 6.12
N GLY A 230 -1.55 16.06 4.96
CA GLY A 230 -2.15 16.41 3.69
C GLY A 230 -3.52 15.76 3.56
N VAL A 231 -4.56 16.57 3.37
CA VAL A 231 -5.91 16.08 3.07
C VAL A 231 -5.96 15.81 1.57
N ALA A 232 -6.03 14.54 1.20
CA ALA A 232 -6.25 14.09 -0.18
C ALA A 232 -7.73 13.83 -0.43
#